data_AF-A0A6L7FW85-F1
#
_entry.id   AF-A0A6L7FW85-F1
#
_cell.length_a   1.000
_cell.length_b   1.000
_cell.length_c   1.000
_cell.angle_alpha   90.00
_cell.angle_beta   90.00
_cell.angle_gamma   90.00
#
_symmetry.space_group_name_H-M   'P 1'
#
loop_
_entity.id
_entity.type
_entity.pdbx_description
1 polymer ?
#
loop_
_entity_poly.entity_id
_entity_poly.type
_entity_poly.pdbx_seq_one_letter_code
_entity_poly.pdbx_strand_id
1 'polypeptide(L)' 'MTHRPEETPMYDEYTRLKEAKDKAQRIADETDNPHLRRVCRALATEMRKMLRGMRQEFIA' A
#
# COMPACT_ATOMS: atom_id res chain seq x y z
N MET A 1 11.92 -27.96 -11.73
CA MET A 1 11.19 -26.70 -12.01
C MET A 1 11.24 -25.87 -10.73
N THR A 2 12.17 -24.92 -10.67
CA THR A 2 12.32 -23.99 -9.55
C THR A 2 11.23 -22.93 -9.68
N HIS A 3 10.20 -22.99 -8.83
CA HIS A 3 9.26 -21.89 -8.68
C HIS A 3 10.04 -20.64 -8.23
N ARG A 4 10.25 -19.69 -9.14
CA ARG A 4 10.68 -18.35 -8.75
C ARG A 4 9.53 -17.75 -7.94
N PRO A 5 9.78 -17.16 -6.75
CA PRO A 5 8.74 -16.52 -5.94
C PRO A 5 8.11 -15.27 -6.61
N GLU A 6 8.43 -14.98 -7.88
CA GLU A 6 8.05 -13.76 -8.61
C GLU A 6 6.68 -13.82 -9.32
N GLU A 7 5.92 -14.92 -9.24
CA GLU A 7 4.66 -15.05 -9.99
C GLU A 7 3.47 -15.52 -9.13
N THR A 8 3.35 -15.00 -7.91
CA THR A 8 2.04 -14.99 -7.23
C THR A 8 1.41 -13.61 -7.41
N PRO A 9 0.38 -13.47 -8.27
CA PRO A 9 -0.25 -12.17 -8.58
C PRO A 9 -0.63 -11.37 -7.32
N MET A 10 -1.10 -12.06 -6.28
CA MET A 10 -1.45 -11.48 -4.98
C MET A 10 -0.25 -10.88 -4.22
N TYR A 11 0.96 -11.46 -4.34
CA TYR A 11 2.16 -10.96 -3.68
C TYR A 11 2.71 -9.70 -4.35
N ASP A 12 2.63 -9.63 -5.69
CA ASP A 12 2.99 -8.43 -6.46
C ASP A 12 1.99 -7.28 -6.18
N GLU A 13 0.69 -7.57 -6.18
CA GLU A 13 -0.34 -6.58 -5.83
C GLU A 13 -0.19 -6.05 -4.41
N TYR A 14 0.08 -6.92 -3.43
CA TYR A 14 0.33 -6.51 -2.05
C TYR A 14 1.56 -5.59 -1.94
N THR A 15 2.64 -5.92 -2.66
CA THR A 15 3.89 -5.14 -2.66
C THR A 15 3.66 -3.77 -3.28
N ARG A 16 3.03 -3.69 -4.46
CA ARG A 16 2.69 -2.43 -5.12
C ARG A 16 1.78 -1.56 -4.27
N LEU A 17 0.78 -2.15 -3.62
CA LEU A 17 -0.12 -1.41 -2.74
C LEU A 17 0.61 -0.85 -1.51
N LYS A 18 1.55 -1.61 -0.94
CA LYS A 18 2.40 -1.15 0.16
C LYS A 18 3.28 0.02 -0.25
N GLU A 19 3.93 -0.07 -1.40
CA GLU A 19 4.75 1.03 -1.94
C GLU A 19 3.93 2.29 -2.22
N ALA A 20 2.74 2.15 -2.81
CA ALA A 20 1.84 3.27 -3.06
C ALA A 20 1.41 3.95 -1.75
N LYS A 21 1.08 3.15 -0.72
CA LYS A 21 0.73 3.64 0.62
C LYS A 21 1.89 4.38 1.28
N ASP A 22 3.11 3.87 1.16
CA ASP A 22 4.30 4.51 1.72
C ASP A 22 4.63 5.81 0.98
N LYS A 23 4.49 5.84 -0.35
CA LYS A 23 4.64 7.06 -1.15
C LYS A 23 3.60 8.13 -0.78
N ALA A 24 2.33 7.74 -0.61
CA ALA A 24 1.27 8.66 -0.20
C ALA A 24 1.54 9.24 1.21
N GLN A 25 1.97 8.40 2.15
CA GLN A 25 2.34 8.85 3.50
C GLN A 25 3.51 9.85 3.45
N ARG A 26 4.57 9.53 2.70
CA ARG A 26 5.72 10.41 2.53
C ARG A 26 5.33 11.78 1.96
N ILE A 27 4.53 11.81 0.89
CA ILE A 27 4.04 13.07 0.31
C ILE A 27 3.27 13.87 1.36
N ALA A 28 2.44 13.21 2.17
CA ALA A 28 1.68 13.92 3.20
C ALA A 28 2.57 14.52 4.30
N ASP A 29 3.66 13.85 4.65
CA ASP A 29 4.57 14.28 5.70
C ASP A 29 5.53 15.38 5.23
N GLU A 30 5.90 15.37 3.95
CA GLU A 30 6.85 16.34 3.36
C GLU A 30 6.16 17.57 2.73
N THR A 31 4.86 17.50 2.41
CA THR A 31 4.19 18.61 1.73
C THR A 31 3.81 19.76 2.67
N ASP A 32 4.08 20.99 2.25
CA ASP A 32 3.58 22.21 2.87
C ASP A 32 2.12 22.53 2.52
N ASN A 33 1.56 21.88 1.49
CA ASN A 33 0.18 22.12 1.07
C ASN A 33 -0.80 21.39 2.01
N PRO A 34 -1.65 22.10 2.77
CA PRO A 34 -2.53 21.48 3.75
C PRO A 34 -3.64 20.63 3.12
N HIS A 35 -4.07 20.95 1.90
CA HIS A 35 -5.05 20.14 1.17
C HIS A 35 -4.40 18.82 0.70
N LEU A 36 -3.22 18.90 0.09
CA LEU A 36 -2.49 17.71 -0.36
C LEU A 36 -2.16 16.78 0.81
N ARG A 37 -1.71 17.34 1.94
CA ARG A 37 -1.49 16.59 3.18
C ARG A 37 -2.72 15.81 3.62
N ARG A 38 -3.90 16.46 3.61
CA ARG A 38 -5.16 15.83 4.02
C ARG A 38 -5.53 14.69 3.07
N VAL A 39 -5.47 14.92 1.76
CA VAL A 39 -5.81 13.92 0.73
C VAL A 39 -4.87 12.73 0.81
N CYS A 40 -3.56 12.96 0.86
CA CYS A 40 -2.57 11.89 0.92
C CYS A 40 -2.64 11.08 2.23
N ARG A 41 -2.95 11.70 3.38
CA ARG A 41 -3.22 10.96 4.64
C ARG A 41 -4.45 10.08 4.55
N ALA A 42 -5.54 10.59 3.97
CA ALA A 42 -6.76 9.81 3.77
C ALA A 42 -6.49 8.61 2.85
N LEU A 43 -5.80 8.84 1.73
CA LEU A 43 -5.41 7.79 0.79
C LEU A 43 -4.54 6.71 1.45
N ALA A 44 -3.49 7.10 2.19
CA ALA A 44 -2.62 6.17 2.90
C ALA A 44 -3.39 5.35 3.95
N THR A 45 -4.44 5.93 4.55
CA THR A 45 -5.30 5.24 5.51
C THR A 45 -6.17 4.17 4.84
N GLU A 46 -6.79 4.47 3.71
CA GLU A 46 -7.57 3.48 2.95
C GLU A 46 -6.68 2.35 2.42
N MET A 47 -5.50 2.67 1.89
CA MET A 47 -4.54 1.65 1.46
C MET A 47 -4.07 0.75 2.61
N ARG A 48 -3.92 1.28 3.82
CA ARG A 48 -3.62 0.47 5.01
C ARG A 48 -4.74 -0.51 5.34
N LYS A 49 -6.01 -0.13 5.16
CA LYS A 49 -7.16 -1.02 5.36
C LYS A 49 -7.15 -2.14 4.32
N MET A 50 -6.91 -1.80 3.05
CA MET A 50 -6.79 -2.79 1.97
C MET A 50 -5.65 -3.79 2.23
N LEU A 51 -4.46 -3.33 2.62
CA LEU A 51 -3.34 -4.21 2.99
C LEU A 51 -3.68 -5.15 4.14
N ARG A 52 -4.48 -4.69 5.12
CA ARG A 52 -4.95 -5.54 6.22
C ARG A 52 -5.92 -6.61 5.73
N GLY A 53 -6.84 -6.26 4.83
CA GLY A 53 -7.76 -7.22 4.20
C GLY A 53 -7.00 -8.30 3.43
N MET A 54 -6.09 -7.90 2.53
CA MET A 54 -5.24 -8.82 1.79
C MET A 54 -4.41 -9.73 2.73
N ARG A 55 -3.85 -9.18 3.81
CA ARG A 55 -3.11 -9.98 4.80
C ARG A 55 -3.99 -11.01 5.49
N GLN A 56 -5.25 -10.71 5.77
CA GLN A 56 -6.19 -11.67 6.34
C GLN A 56 -6.53 -12.78 5.33
N GLU A 57 -6.68 -12.44 4.06
CA GLU A 57 -6.89 -13.41 2.97
C GLU A 57 -5.70 -14.35 2.77
N PHE A 58 -4.45 -13.90 3.03
CA PHE A 58 -3.27 -14.78 3.00
C PHE A 58 -3.19 -15.79 4.17
N ILE A 59 -3.86 -15.50 5.29
CA ILE A 59 -3.79 -16.33 6.51
C ILE A 59 -4.97 -17.31 6.57
N ALA A 60 -6.11 -16.97 5.96
CA ALA A 60 -7.31 -17.81 5.87
C ALA A 60 -7.13 -18.96 4.87
#